data_AF-A0A1U7MPZ6-F1
#
_entry.id   AF-A0A1U7MPZ6-F1
#
_cell.length_a   1.000
_cell.length_b   1.000
_cell.length_c   1.000
_cell.angle_alpha   90.00
_cell.angle_beta   90.00
_cell.angle_gamma   90.00
#
_symmetry.space_group_name_H-M   'P 1'
#
loop_
_entity.id
_entity.type
_entity.pdbx_description
1 polymer ?
#
loop_
_entity_poly.entity_id
_entity_poly.type
_entity_poly.pdbx_seq_one_letter_code
_entity_poly.pdbx_strand_id
1 'polypeptide(L)'
;MWRSVVQKQARRQEARLRARQARAKVREEQSEKEWRLSRWGAAVVAALAERDAAVAECEQQAGRALRSLIVEGGLKTQEALAWCGDETLTGREVHRLIRGVVDAADRDHLNQGEHRGSGDAG
;
A
#
# COMPACT_ATOMS: atom_id res chain seq x y z
N MET A 1 52.14 -40.96 -23.81
CA MET A 1 50.89 -41.09 -23.02
C MET A 1 50.49 -39.79 -22.30
N TRP A 2 51.42 -39.07 -21.64
CA TRP A 2 51.15 -37.84 -20.87
C TRP A 2 50.47 -36.68 -21.63
N ARG A 3 50.88 -36.42 -22.88
CA ARG A 3 50.37 -35.31 -23.71
C ARG A 3 48.85 -35.39 -23.99
N SER A 4 48.29 -36.60 -24.06
CA SER A 4 46.85 -36.83 -24.25
C SER A 4 46.04 -36.50 -22.99
N VAL A 5 46.58 -36.79 -21.81
CA VAL A 5 45.91 -36.52 -20.52
C VAL A 5 45.84 -35.01 -20.25
N VAL A 6 46.93 -34.29 -20.50
CA VAL A 6 46.99 -32.82 -20.36
C VAL A 6 46.00 -32.13 -21.30
N GLN A 7 45.88 -32.58 -22.56
CA GLN A 7 44.90 -32.02 -23.50
C GLN A 7 43.45 -32.33 -23.11
N LYS A 8 43.15 -33.53 -22.60
CA LYS A 8 41.82 -33.87 -22.06
C LYS A 8 41.48 -33.01 -20.84
N GLN A 9 42.45 -32.75 -19.97
CA GLN A 9 42.28 -31.90 -18.80
C GLN A 9 42.03 -30.43 -19.19
N ALA A 10 42.77 -29.90 -20.16
CA ALA A 10 42.56 -28.56 -20.69
C ALA A 10 41.14 -28.37 -21.25
N ARG A 11 40.66 -29.31 -22.07
CA ARG A 11 39.28 -29.29 -22.62
C ARG A 11 38.21 -29.32 -21.51
N ARG A 12 38.43 -30.10 -20.44
CA ARG A 12 37.51 -30.15 -19.29
C ARG A 12 37.48 -28.82 -18.53
N GLN A 13 38.62 -28.15 -18.37
CA GLN A 13 38.67 -26.84 -17.72
C GLN A 13 37.99 -25.76 -18.56
N GLU A 14 38.22 -25.75 -19.87
CA GLU A 14 37.55 -24.85 -20.80
C GLU A 14 36.02 -25.04 -20.79
N ALA A 15 35.56 -26.30 -20.79
CA ALA A 15 34.14 -26.60 -20.67
C ALA A 15 33.53 -26.11 -19.34
N ARG A 16 34.26 -26.27 -18.23
CA ARG A 16 33.83 -25.75 -16.91
C ARG A 16 33.78 -24.23 -16.87
N LEU A 17 34.74 -23.55 -17.49
CA LEU A 17 34.76 -22.09 -17.59
C LEU A 17 33.55 -21.60 -18.39
N ARG A 18 33.30 -22.16 -19.58
CA ARG A 18 32.11 -21.84 -20.39
C ARG A 18 30.82 -22.07 -19.62
N ALA A 19 30.70 -23.21 -18.92
CA ALA A 19 29.53 -23.50 -18.10
C ALA A 19 29.32 -22.48 -16.96
N ARG A 20 30.40 -22.02 -16.31
CA ARG A 20 30.33 -20.98 -15.27
C ARG A 20 29.89 -19.64 -15.84
N GLN A 21 30.45 -19.24 -16.98
CA GLN A 21 30.08 -17.99 -17.67
C GLN A 21 28.60 -18.01 -18.10
N ALA A 22 28.14 -19.11 -18.71
CA ALA A 22 26.74 -19.27 -19.08
C ALA A 22 25.81 -19.18 -17.86
N ARG A 23 26.17 -19.80 -16.73
CA ARG A 23 25.39 -19.72 -15.48
C ARG A 23 25.41 -18.32 -14.86
N ALA A 24 26.53 -17.60 -14.92
CA ALA A 24 26.64 -16.23 -14.43
C ALA A 24 25.68 -15.31 -15.19
N LYS A 25 25.69 -15.39 -16.53
CA LYS A 25 24.78 -14.63 -17.39
C LYS A 25 23.30 -14.90 -17.07
N VAL A 26 22.92 -16.17 -16.96
CA VAL A 26 21.53 -16.51 -16.61
C VAL A 26 21.13 -15.95 -15.25
N ARG A 27 22.02 -15.99 -14.25
CA ARG A 27 21.72 -15.43 -12.91
C ARG A 27 21.55 -13.92 -12.95
N GLU A 28 22.40 -13.23 -13.68
CA GLU A 28 22.31 -11.78 -13.86
C GLU A 28 20.98 -11.40 -14.51
N GLU A 29 20.63 -12.05 -15.61
CA GLU A 29 19.34 -11.85 -16.30
C GLU A 29 18.14 -12.15 -15.39
N GLN A 30 18.20 -13.20 -14.56
CA GLN A 30 17.15 -13.47 -13.57
C GLN A 30 17.10 -12.38 -12.50
N SER A 31 18.25 -11.95 -11.96
CA SER A 31 18.27 -10.90 -10.93
C SER A 31 17.72 -9.58 -11.43
N GLU A 32 18.01 -9.20 -12.67
CA GLU A 32 17.48 -7.98 -13.28
C GLU A 32 15.97 -8.09 -13.51
N LYS A 33 15.50 -9.27 -13.91
CA LYS A 33 14.07 -9.55 -14.05
C LYS A 33 13.38 -9.48 -12.68
N GLU A 34 13.90 -10.15 -11.67
CA GLU A 34 13.35 -10.14 -10.31
C GLU A 34 13.32 -8.72 -9.73
N TRP A 35 14.40 -7.95 -9.91
CA TRP A 35 14.45 -6.55 -9.49
C TRP A 35 13.38 -5.71 -10.18
N ARG A 36 13.21 -5.84 -11.51
CA ARG A 36 12.16 -5.11 -12.24
C ARG A 36 10.76 -5.49 -11.78
N LEU A 37 10.49 -6.78 -11.62
CA LEU A 37 9.20 -7.28 -11.15
C LEU A 37 8.89 -6.81 -9.74
N SER A 38 9.88 -6.88 -8.84
CA SER A 38 9.76 -6.39 -7.46
C SER A 38 9.48 -4.89 -7.42
N ARG A 39 10.20 -4.10 -8.23
CA ARG A 39 9.98 -2.65 -8.34
C ARG A 39 8.57 -2.32 -8.83
N TRP A 40 8.08 -2.99 -9.87
CA TRP A 40 6.71 -2.77 -10.36
C TRP A 40 5.66 -3.22 -9.35
N GLY A 41 5.88 -4.36 -8.69
CA GLY A 41 4.99 -4.82 -7.62
C GLY A 41 4.89 -3.81 -6.47
N ALA A 42 6.03 -3.28 -6.00
CA ALA A 42 6.06 -2.26 -4.97
C ALA A 42 5.34 -0.97 -5.41
N ALA A 43 5.55 -0.54 -6.66
CA ALA A 43 4.88 0.65 -7.19
C ALA A 43 3.34 0.49 -7.26
N VAL A 44 2.84 -0.69 -7.64
CA VAL A 44 1.39 -0.97 -7.66
C VAL A 44 0.81 -0.91 -6.25
N VAL A 45 1.45 -1.56 -5.28
CA VAL A 45 0.97 -1.58 -3.89
C VAL A 45 0.98 -0.15 -3.30
N ALA A 46 2.03 0.62 -3.55
CA ALA A 46 2.11 2.01 -3.11
C ALA A 46 0.97 2.86 -3.71
N ALA A 47 0.74 2.79 -5.02
CA ALA A 47 -0.33 3.55 -5.67
C ALA A 47 -1.73 3.17 -5.15
N LEU A 48 -1.97 1.88 -4.85
CA LEU A 48 -3.23 1.44 -4.25
C LEU A 48 -3.39 1.96 -2.82
N ALA A 49 -2.33 1.92 -2.01
CA ALA A 49 -2.35 2.45 -0.66
C ALA A 49 -2.58 3.98 -0.63
N GLU A 50 -1.93 4.72 -1.53
CA GLU A 50 -2.15 6.17 -1.70
C GLU A 50 -3.58 6.48 -2.12
N ARG A 51 -4.13 5.72 -3.08
CA ARG A 51 -5.54 5.86 -3.48
C ARG A 51 -6.47 5.61 -2.29
N ASP A 52 -6.27 4.53 -1.55
CA ASP A 52 -7.15 4.16 -0.45
C ASP A 52 -7.07 5.20 0.67
N ALA A 53 -5.90 5.79 0.91
CA ALA A 53 -5.73 6.92 1.83
C ALA A 53 -6.49 8.17 1.36
N ALA A 54 -6.38 8.53 0.07
CA ALA A 54 -7.10 9.67 -0.50
C ALA A 54 -8.63 9.46 -0.46
N VAL A 55 -9.10 8.25 -0.74
CA VAL A 55 -10.53 7.89 -0.63
C VAL A 55 -10.99 8.04 0.81
N ALA A 56 -10.24 7.52 1.78
CA ALA A 56 -10.57 7.66 3.19
C ALA A 56 -10.64 9.14 3.62
N GLU A 57 -9.71 9.98 3.18
CA GLU A 57 -9.74 11.42 3.47
C GLU A 57 -10.99 12.10 2.91
N CYS A 58 -11.35 11.81 1.65
CA CYS A 58 -12.57 12.30 1.03
C CYS A 58 -13.83 11.84 1.79
N GLU A 59 -13.90 10.56 2.18
CA GLU A 59 -15.02 10.03 2.98
C GLU A 59 -15.13 10.73 4.34
N GLN A 60 -14.00 11.02 4.99
CA GLN A 60 -13.95 11.75 6.25
C GLN A 60 -14.45 13.18 6.09
N GLN A 61 -14.04 13.88 5.03
CA GLN A 61 -14.53 15.21 4.72
C GLN A 61 -16.04 15.21 4.45
N ALA A 62 -16.53 14.26 3.65
CA ALA A 62 -17.95 14.10 3.38
C ALA A 62 -18.75 13.80 4.66
N GLY A 63 -18.28 12.88 5.50
CA GLY A 63 -18.91 12.55 6.78
C GLY A 63 -18.99 13.74 7.73
N ARG A 64 -17.93 14.56 7.80
CA ARG A 64 -17.93 15.81 8.61
C ARG A 64 -18.97 16.80 8.10
N ALA A 65 -19.01 17.05 6.80
CA ALA A 65 -19.98 17.96 6.19
C ALA A 65 -21.42 17.49 6.41
N LEU A 66 -21.70 16.20 6.22
CA LEU A 66 -23.01 15.59 6.49
C LEU A 66 -23.39 15.70 7.97
N ARG A 67 -22.44 15.48 8.88
CA ARG A 67 -22.67 15.65 10.32
C ARG A 67 -23.03 17.10 10.65
N SER A 68 -22.33 18.08 10.08
CA SER A 68 -22.65 19.50 10.30
C SER A 68 -24.03 19.87 9.72
N LEU A 69 -24.40 19.39 8.53
CA LEU A 69 -25.75 19.59 7.97
C LEU A 69 -26.85 19.09 8.93
N ILE A 70 -26.64 17.93 9.56
CA ILE A 70 -27.63 17.33 10.46
C ILE A 70 -27.60 17.98 11.85
N VAL A 71 -26.42 18.14 12.45
CA VAL A 71 -26.28 18.58 13.85
C VAL A 71 -26.40 20.10 13.97
N GLU A 72 -25.66 20.84 13.15
CA GLU A 72 -25.66 22.31 13.20
C GLU A 72 -26.81 22.89 12.39
N GLY A 73 -27.10 22.30 11.22
CA GLY A 73 -28.23 22.69 10.39
C GLY A 73 -29.59 22.20 10.91
N GLY A 74 -29.62 21.32 11.90
CA GLY A 74 -30.86 20.75 12.45
C GLY A 74 -31.66 19.89 11.47
N LEU A 75 -31.06 19.49 10.35
CA LEU A 75 -31.72 18.76 9.28
C LEU A 75 -31.87 17.28 9.62
N LYS A 76 -32.99 16.68 9.22
CA LYS A 76 -33.13 15.23 9.17
C LYS A 76 -32.32 14.68 8.01
N THR A 77 -31.97 13.39 8.07
CA THR A 77 -31.16 12.72 7.04
C THR A 77 -31.71 12.90 5.62
N GLN A 78 -33.03 12.81 5.43
CA GLN A 78 -33.65 12.97 4.10
C GLN A 78 -33.54 14.41 3.57
N GLU A 79 -33.62 15.41 4.45
CA GLU A 79 -33.45 16.81 4.07
C GLU A 79 -31.98 17.09 3.71
N ALA A 80 -31.04 16.55 4.49
CA ALA A 80 -29.62 16.62 4.16
C ALA A 80 -29.29 15.96 2.81
N LEU A 81 -29.90 14.81 2.50
CA LEU A 81 -29.78 14.15 1.20
C LEU A 81 -30.32 15.01 0.06
N ALA A 82 -31.51 15.60 0.24
CA ALA A 82 -32.10 16.49 -0.75
C ALA A 82 -31.19 17.71 -1.04
N TRP A 83 -30.54 18.25 0.00
CA TRP A 83 -29.54 19.33 -0.15
C TRP A 83 -28.26 18.89 -0.87
N CYS A 84 -27.84 17.63 -0.71
CA CYS A 84 -26.68 17.10 -1.43
C CYS A 84 -26.94 16.97 -2.93
N GLY A 85 -28.20 16.76 -3.34
CA GLY A 85 -28.58 16.71 -4.76
C GLY A 85 -28.00 15.53 -5.55
N ASP A 86 -27.46 14.52 -4.86
CA ASP A 86 -26.87 13.33 -5.46
C ASP A 86 -27.79 12.12 -5.23
N GLU A 87 -28.34 11.58 -6.32
CA GLU A 87 -29.25 10.42 -6.29
C GLU A 87 -28.54 9.11 -5.89
N THR A 88 -27.22 9.05 -6.01
CA THR A 88 -26.43 7.88 -5.60
C THR A 88 -26.18 7.86 -4.10
N LEU A 89 -26.26 9.00 -3.41
CA LEU A 89 -26.04 9.10 -1.97
C LEU A 89 -27.28 8.62 -1.22
N THR A 90 -27.18 7.45 -0.59
CA THR A 90 -28.29 6.87 0.18
C THR A 90 -28.23 7.25 1.66
N GLY A 91 -29.37 7.16 2.35
CA GLY A 91 -29.41 7.34 3.82
C GLY A 91 -28.48 6.36 4.57
N ARG A 92 -28.25 5.16 4.02
CA ARG A 92 -27.30 4.19 4.58
C ARG A 92 -25.86 4.69 4.47
N GLU A 93 -25.50 5.29 3.33
CA GLU A 93 -24.18 5.88 3.12
C GLU A 93 -23.95 7.09 4.00
N VAL A 94 -24.94 7.95 4.18
CA VAL A 94 -24.86 9.07 5.13
C VAL A 94 -24.51 8.56 6.53
N HIS A 95 -25.22 7.54 7.02
CA HIS A 95 -24.92 6.96 8.33
C HIS A 95 -23.54 6.28 8.39
N ARG A 96 -23.08 5.66 7.29
CA ARG A 96 -21.75 5.05 7.21
C ARG A 96 -20.65 6.11 7.32
N LEU A 97 -20.76 7.17 6.51
CA LEU A 97 -19.78 8.26 6.45
C LEU A 97 -19.68 9.01 7.78
N ILE A 98 -20.82 9.37 8.38
CA ILE A 98 -20.83 10.05 9.69
C ILE A 98 -20.20 9.16 10.78
N ARG A 99 -20.51 7.86 10.79
CA ARG A 99 -19.91 6.93 11.76
C ARG A 99 -18.40 6.78 11.56
N GLY A 100 -17.94 6.74 10.31
CA GLY A 100 -16.51 6.69 10.00
C GLY A 100 -15.72 7.86 10.59
N VAL A 101 -16.34 9.03 10.73
CA VAL A 101 -15.74 10.20 11.41
C VAL A 101 -15.59 9.98 12.90
N VAL A 102 -16.60 9.42 13.56
CA VAL A 102 -16.56 9.12 15.00
C VAL A 102 -15.49 8.07 15.29
N ASP A 103 -15.48 6.97 14.53
CA ASP A 103 -14.50 5.90 14.69
C ASP A 103 -13.06 6.34 14.41
N ALA A 104 -12.86 7.37 13.58
CA ALA A 104 -11.55 7.97 13.34
C ALA A 104 -11.13 8.88 14.50
N ALA A 105 -12.02 9.72 15.00
CA ALA A 105 -11.75 10.57 16.17
C ALA A 105 -11.42 9.73 17.41
N ASP A 106 -12.13 8.62 17.64
CA ASP A 106 -11.86 7.70 18.75
C ASP A 106 -10.47 7.05 18.60
N ARG A 107 -10.08 6.66 17.38
CA ARG A 107 -8.73 6.13 17.11
C ARG A 107 -7.63 7.15 17.36
N ASP A 108 -7.84 8.39 16.94
CA ASP A 108 -6.87 9.48 17.17
C ASP A 108 -6.70 9.80 18.65
N HIS A 109 -7.78 9.72 19.44
CA HIS A 109 -7.72 9.91 20.89
C HIS A 109 -6.95 8.79 21.59
N LEU A 110 -7.13 7.53 21.18
CA LEU A 110 -6.40 6.39 21.75
C LEU A 110 -4.88 6.49 21.47
N ASN A 111 -4.49 6.84 20.24
CA ASN A 111 -3.08 6.98 19.86
C ASN A 111 -2.37 8.13 20.62
N GLN A 112 -3.08 9.23 20.90
CA GLN A 112 -2.53 10.35 21.69
C GLN A 112 -2.34 10.02 23.18
N GLY A 113 -3.12 9.08 23.73
CA GLY A 113 -2.99 8.62 25.12
C GLY A 113 -1.73 7.79 25.38
N GLU A 114 -1.28 7.01 24.40
CA GLU A 114 -0.10 6.15 24.52
C GLU A 114 1.21 6.94 24.43
N HIS A 115 1.26 8.01 23.63
CA HIS A 115 2.47 8.84 23.48
C HIS A 115 2.79 9.75 24.68
N ARG A 116 1.86 9.97 25.62
CA ARG A 116 2.08 10.81 26.81
C ARG A 116 2.64 10.06 28.03
N GLY A 117 2.81 8.74 27.96
CA GLY A 117 3.24 7.90 29.10
C GLY A 117 4.72 7.50 29.15
N SER A 118 5.57 7.96 28.22
CA SER A 118 6.95 7.44 28.02
C SER A 118 8.07 8.45 28.35
N GLY A 119 7.75 9.52 29.06
CA GLY A 119 8.68 10.63 29.30
C GLY A 119 8.90 10.96 30.78
N ASP A 120 9.06 9.97 31.65
CA ASP A 120 9.70 10.21 32.96
C ASP A 120 10.27 8.92 33.56
N ALA A 121 11.57 8.72 33.40
CA ALA A 121 12.37 7.84 34.26
C ALA A 121 13.86 8.20 34.12
N GLY A 122 14.33 9.03 35.06
CA GLY A 122 15.65 8.91 35.73
C GLY A 122 16.90 9.20 34.92
#